data_AF-A0A952VJB0-F1
#
_entry.id   AF-A0A952VJB0-F1
#
_cell.length_a   1.000
_cell.length_b   1.000
_cell.length_c   1.000
_cell.angle_alpha   90.00
_cell.angle_beta   90.00
_cell.angle_gamma   90.00
#
_symmetry.space_group_name_H-M   'P 1'
#
loop_
_entity.id
_entity.type
_entity.pdbx_description
1 polymer ?
#
loop_
_entity_poly.entity_id
_entity_poly.type
_entity_poly.pdbx_seq_one_letter_code
_entity_poly.pdbx_strand_id
1 'polypeptide(L)'
;MQYAITGGLGTILLCVLAGCASPELKQAHRLAEQGQWDQAVAAYQDAQKRAPFDDKIRQQLDQAKRAAAAGHYALGKQAYEEHRLADALHEFKQALGLDPSKAEYQAMIADALRMKQSHDQLQAATKLQNLGRVEEALSAYERAVELDPTQTGALARITELTKEQRATKRIGGSEEPLTLRFQNAKLKEV
;
A
#
# COMPACT_ATOMS: atom_id res chain seq x y z
N MET A 1 -40.86 -63.04 -50.82
CA MET A 1 -41.10 -61.82 -51.63
C MET A 1 -42.02 -60.94 -50.81
N GLN A 2 -41.80 -59.67 -50.48
CA GLN A 2 -40.90 -58.62 -50.96
C GLN A 2 -40.90 -57.49 -49.91
N TYR A 3 -39.86 -56.66 -49.94
CA TYR A 3 -39.46 -55.60 -49.02
C TYR A 3 -40.46 -54.46 -48.76
N ALA A 4 -40.42 -53.87 -47.56
CA ALA A 4 -40.56 -52.43 -47.37
C ALA A 4 -39.84 -51.97 -46.08
N ILE A 5 -38.60 -51.53 -46.27
CA ILE A 5 -37.84 -50.68 -45.35
C ILE A 5 -38.25 -49.25 -45.64
N THR A 6 -38.77 -48.51 -44.66
CA THR A 6 -38.88 -47.04 -44.60
C THR A 6 -39.62 -46.70 -43.30
N GLY A 7 -39.16 -45.87 -42.37
CA GLY A 7 -38.00 -45.00 -42.29
C GLY A 7 -38.10 -44.17 -41.00
N GLY A 8 -36.99 -43.53 -40.63
CA GLY A 8 -37.05 -42.28 -39.85
C GLY A 8 -36.85 -42.40 -38.33
N LEU A 9 -35.72 -42.98 -37.92
CA LEU A 9 -34.99 -42.49 -36.74
C LEU A 9 -34.75 -40.98 -36.91
N GLY A 10 -35.14 -40.18 -35.92
CA GLY A 10 -34.75 -38.77 -35.89
C GLY A 10 -35.77 -37.87 -35.23
N THR A 11 -36.18 -38.16 -34.00
CA THR A 11 -36.56 -37.09 -33.08
C THR A 11 -35.29 -36.29 -32.80
N ILE A 12 -34.97 -35.38 -33.71
CA ILE A 12 -34.09 -34.25 -33.44
C ILE A 12 -34.81 -33.47 -32.35
N LEU A 13 -34.42 -33.76 -31.11
CA LEU A 13 -34.68 -32.89 -29.99
C LEU A 13 -33.88 -31.62 -30.29
N LEU A 14 -34.54 -30.71 -31.01
CA LEU A 14 -34.10 -29.36 -31.26
C LEU A 14 -34.04 -28.71 -29.88
N CYS A 15 -32.87 -28.78 -29.23
CA CYS A 15 -32.56 -27.99 -28.05
C CYS A 15 -32.74 -26.54 -28.45
N VAL A 16 -33.91 -26.00 -28.15
CA VAL A 16 -34.21 -24.58 -28.22
C VAL A 16 -33.18 -23.91 -27.32
N LEU A 17 -32.15 -23.32 -27.94
CA LEU A 17 -31.26 -22.34 -27.31
C LEU A 17 -32.10 -21.07 -27.06
N ALA A 18 -33.09 -21.18 -26.18
CA ALA A 18 -33.72 -20.02 -25.58
C ALA A 18 -32.61 -19.36 -24.76
N GLY A 19 -32.13 -18.22 -25.25
CA GLY A 19 -31.21 -17.32 -24.56
C GLY A 19 -31.83 -16.74 -23.29
N CYS A 20 -32.15 -17.59 -22.32
CA CYS A 20 -32.44 -17.17 -20.98
C CYS A 20 -31.10 -16.79 -20.35
N ALA A 21 -30.82 -15.49 -20.27
CA ALA A 21 -29.77 -14.98 -19.39
C ALA A 21 -29.92 -15.70 -18.04
N SER A 22 -28.86 -16.40 -17.61
CA SER A 22 -28.92 -17.22 -16.41
C SER A 22 -29.32 -16.34 -15.22
N PRO A 23 -30.01 -16.90 -14.20
CA PRO A 23 -30.39 -16.13 -13.02
C PRO A 23 -29.22 -15.32 -12.42
N GLU A 24 -28.01 -15.90 -12.47
CA GLU A 24 -26.77 -15.29 -11.98
C GLU A 24 -26.37 -14.07 -12.83
N LEU A 25 -26.48 -14.16 -14.16
CA LEU A 25 -26.16 -13.04 -15.05
C LEU A 25 -27.15 -11.88 -14.85
N LYS A 26 -28.44 -12.16 -14.68
CA LYS A 26 -29.45 -11.15 -14.35
C LYS A 26 -29.18 -10.50 -13.00
N GLN A 27 -28.77 -11.28 -11.99
CA GLN A 27 -28.37 -10.75 -10.70
C GLN A 27 -27.13 -9.86 -10.81
N ALA A 28 -26.10 -10.29 -11.55
CA ALA A 28 -24.90 -9.50 -11.78
C ALA A 28 -25.19 -8.14 -12.42
N HIS A 29 -26.10 -8.12 -13.42
CA HIS A 29 -26.53 -6.87 -14.06
C HIS A 29 -27.22 -5.93 -13.06
N ARG A 30 -28.13 -6.45 -12.23
CA ARG A 30 -28.79 -5.63 -11.19
C ARG A 30 -27.81 -5.06 -10.17
N LEU A 31 -26.84 -5.86 -9.71
CA LEU A 31 -25.81 -5.40 -8.77
C LEU A 31 -24.94 -4.31 -9.39
N ALA A 32 -24.58 -4.46 -10.67
CA ALA A 32 -23.83 -3.45 -11.42
C ALA A 32 -24.64 -2.14 -11.58
N GLU A 33 -25.93 -2.24 -11.92
CA GLU A 33 -26.84 -1.07 -12.00
C GLU A 33 -26.98 -0.34 -10.66
N GLN A 34 -26.89 -1.06 -9.55
CA GLN A 34 -26.91 -0.50 -8.19
C GLN A 34 -25.54 0.04 -7.74
N GLY A 35 -24.49 -0.06 -8.57
CA GLY A 35 -23.13 0.33 -8.22
C GLY A 35 -22.44 -0.57 -7.20
N GLN A 36 -23.02 -1.73 -6.88
CA GLN A 36 -22.46 -2.73 -5.97
C GLN A 36 -21.41 -3.58 -6.70
N TRP A 37 -20.32 -2.94 -7.11
CA TRP A 37 -19.36 -3.50 -8.05
C TRP A 37 -18.67 -4.77 -7.55
N ASP A 38 -18.34 -4.88 -6.26
CA ASP A 38 -17.72 -6.10 -5.71
C ASP A 38 -18.64 -7.31 -5.78
N GLN A 39 -19.91 -7.11 -5.40
CA GLN A 39 -20.93 -8.15 -5.50
C GLN A 39 -21.22 -8.49 -6.97
N ALA A 40 -21.23 -7.48 -7.85
CA ALA A 40 -21.39 -7.69 -9.28
C ALA A 40 -20.24 -8.54 -9.85
N VAL A 41 -18.99 -8.26 -9.49
CA VAL A 41 -17.81 -9.06 -9.89
C VAL A 41 -17.99 -10.52 -9.47
N ALA A 42 -18.39 -10.79 -8.22
CA ALA A 42 -18.63 -12.16 -7.76
C ALA A 42 -19.74 -12.86 -8.56
N ALA A 43 -20.86 -12.18 -8.80
CA ALA A 43 -21.97 -12.73 -9.58
C ALA A 43 -21.60 -12.98 -11.06
N TYR A 44 -20.80 -12.09 -11.67
CA TYR A 44 -20.28 -12.30 -13.03
C TYR A 44 -19.27 -13.44 -13.10
N GLN A 45 -18.43 -13.63 -12.07
CA GLN A 45 -17.53 -14.79 -11.99
C GLN A 45 -18.32 -16.10 -11.93
N ASP A 46 -19.42 -16.14 -11.18
CA ASP A 46 -20.29 -17.32 -11.11
C ASP A 46 -21.02 -17.57 -12.43
N ALA A 47 -21.48 -16.51 -13.12
CA ALA A 47 -22.02 -16.63 -14.47
C ALA A 47 -20.97 -17.17 -15.46
N GLN A 48 -19.73 -16.69 -15.39
CA GLN A 48 -18.63 -17.16 -16.23
C GLN A 48 -18.28 -18.63 -15.98
N LYS A 49 -18.32 -19.11 -14.74
CA LYS A 49 -18.09 -20.54 -14.43
C LYS A 49 -19.09 -21.45 -15.16
N ARG A 50 -20.33 -20.99 -15.34
CA ARG A 50 -21.40 -21.74 -16.03
C ARG A 50 -21.33 -21.63 -17.55
N ALA A 51 -20.86 -20.49 -18.05
CA ALA A 51 -20.65 -20.26 -19.48
C ALA A 51 -19.21 -19.72 -19.74
N PRO A 52 -18.17 -20.58 -19.66
CA PRO A 52 -16.77 -20.16 -19.71
C PRO A 52 -16.35 -19.49 -21.02
N PHE A 53 -17.04 -19.83 -22.11
CA PHE A 53 -16.74 -19.36 -23.46
C PHE A 53 -17.65 -18.22 -23.93
N ASP A 54 -18.49 -17.67 -23.05
CA ASP A 54 -19.30 -16.50 -23.38
C ASP A 54 -18.45 -15.22 -23.26
N ASP A 55 -18.03 -14.69 -24.42
CA ASP A 55 -17.22 -13.48 -24.51
C ASP A 55 -17.94 -12.25 -23.97
N LYS A 56 -19.28 -12.20 -24.03
CA LYS A 56 -20.05 -11.09 -23.46
C LYS A 56 -19.95 -11.08 -21.95
N ILE A 57 -20.06 -12.24 -21.30
CA ILE A 57 -19.87 -12.35 -19.84
C ILE A 57 -18.44 -11.97 -19.46
N ARG A 58 -17.44 -12.39 -20.24
CA ARG A 58 -16.04 -12.02 -20.01
C ARG A 58 -15.85 -10.50 -20.06
N GLN A 59 -16.35 -9.83 -21.09
CA GLN A 59 -16.27 -8.38 -21.22
C GLN A 59 -16.99 -7.64 -20.09
N GLN A 60 -18.17 -8.12 -19.69
CA GLN A 60 -18.93 -7.53 -18.58
C GLN A 60 -18.23 -7.71 -17.24
N LEU A 61 -17.61 -8.87 -17.00
CA LEU A 61 -16.79 -9.11 -15.82
C LEU A 61 -15.57 -8.17 -15.78
N ASP A 62 -14.89 -7.97 -16.91
CA ASP A 62 -13.74 -7.05 -16.99
C ASP A 62 -14.15 -5.59 -16.78
N GLN A 63 -15.35 -5.19 -17.21
CA GLN A 63 -15.91 -3.89 -16.89
C GLN A 63 -16.22 -3.76 -15.39
N ALA A 64 -16.88 -4.76 -14.80
CA ALA A 64 -17.22 -4.78 -13.38
C ALA A 64 -15.98 -4.73 -12.50
N LYS A 65 -14.93 -5.48 -12.84
CA LYS A 65 -13.64 -5.46 -12.12
C LYS A 65 -12.98 -4.08 -12.16
N ARG A 66 -12.96 -3.42 -13.33
CA ARG A 66 -12.41 -2.06 -13.45
C ARG A 66 -13.20 -1.04 -12.63
N ALA A 67 -14.53 -1.17 -12.57
CA ALA A 67 -15.38 -0.31 -11.77
C ALA A 67 -15.17 -0.53 -10.26
N ALA A 68 -15.11 -1.79 -9.81
CA ALA A 68 -14.78 -2.16 -8.44
C ALA A 68 -13.38 -1.64 -8.04
N ALA A 69 -12.38 -1.83 -8.91
CA ALA A 69 -11.03 -1.35 -8.69
C ALA A 69 -10.98 0.17 -8.52
N ALA A 70 -11.73 0.92 -9.33
CA ALA A 70 -11.83 2.37 -9.19
C ALA A 70 -12.48 2.79 -7.86
N GLY A 71 -13.48 2.06 -7.38
CA GLY A 71 -14.11 2.27 -6.07
C GLY A 71 -13.12 2.07 -4.92
N HIS A 72 -12.46 0.92 -4.87
CA HIS A 72 -11.40 0.64 -3.90
C HIS A 72 -10.26 1.68 -3.97
N TYR A 73 -9.86 2.09 -5.17
CA TYR A 73 -8.84 3.12 -5.31
C TYR A 73 -9.25 4.46 -4.69
N ALA A 74 -10.51 4.87 -4.86
CA ALA A 74 -11.03 6.09 -4.26
C ALA A 74 -11.07 6.01 -2.73
N LEU A 75 -11.51 4.89 -2.17
CA LEU A 75 -11.49 4.64 -0.73
C LEU A 75 -10.06 4.65 -0.17
N GLY A 76 -9.12 4.04 -0.90
CA GLY A 76 -7.70 4.05 -0.55
C GLY A 76 -7.11 5.46 -0.53
N LYS A 77 -7.45 6.31 -1.51
CA LYS A 77 -7.03 7.73 -1.51
C LYS A 77 -7.55 8.47 -0.31
N GLN A 78 -8.84 8.33 0.00
CA GLN A 78 -9.44 8.97 1.17
C GLN A 78 -8.74 8.52 2.46
N ALA A 79 -8.54 7.22 2.66
CA ALA A 79 -7.85 6.69 3.83
C ALA A 79 -6.39 7.17 3.92
N TYR A 80 -5.72 7.32 2.77
CA TYR A 80 -4.35 7.84 2.70
C TYR A 80 -4.28 9.31 3.15
N GLU A 81 -5.19 10.15 2.68
CA GLU A 81 -5.32 11.55 3.09
C GLU A 81 -5.67 11.69 4.59
N GLU A 82 -6.47 10.77 5.13
CA GLU A 82 -6.78 10.66 6.56
C GLU A 82 -5.62 10.06 7.40
N HIS A 83 -4.45 9.79 6.78
CA HIS A 83 -3.29 9.11 7.39
C HIS A 83 -3.59 7.72 7.98
N ARG A 84 -4.70 7.09 7.58
CA ARG A 84 -5.08 5.71 7.92
C ARG A 84 -4.39 4.73 6.98
N LEU A 85 -3.06 4.67 7.07
CA LEU A 85 -2.20 3.98 6.11
C LEU A 85 -2.49 2.48 5.96
N ALA A 86 -2.93 1.81 7.03
CA ALA A 86 -3.30 0.39 6.97
C ALA A 86 -4.54 0.16 6.09
N ASP A 87 -5.56 1.01 6.25
CA ASP A 87 -6.80 0.94 5.46
C ASP A 87 -6.50 1.33 4.00
N ALA A 88 -5.71 2.39 3.79
CA ALA A 88 -5.28 2.79 2.45
C ALA A 88 -4.58 1.64 1.70
N LEU A 89 -3.65 0.95 2.37
CA LEU A 89 -2.94 -0.20 1.79
C LEU A 89 -3.86 -1.38 1.50
N HIS A 90 -4.88 -1.61 2.32
CA HIS A 90 -5.88 -2.65 2.07
C HIS A 90 -6.64 -2.38 0.78
N GLU A 91 -7.21 -1.19 0.67
CA GLU A 91 -8.01 -0.74 -0.47
C GLU A 91 -7.20 -0.68 -1.77
N PHE A 92 -5.99 -0.11 -1.74
CA PHE A 92 -5.13 -0.10 -2.94
C PHE A 92 -4.75 -1.50 -3.42
N LYS A 93 -4.55 -2.46 -2.51
CA LYS A 93 -4.27 -3.86 -2.88
C LYS A 93 -5.49 -4.53 -3.51
N GLN A 94 -6.70 -4.24 -3.03
CA GLN A 94 -7.93 -4.72 -3.66
C GLN A 94 -8.06 -4.15 -5.08
N ALA A 95 -7.82 -2.84 -5.25
CA ALA A 95 -7.81 -2.20 -6.56
C ALA A 95 -6.82 -2.86 -7.53
N LEU A 96 -5.58 -3.10 -7.08
CA LEU A 96 -4.54 -3.78 -7.87
C LEU A 96 -4.90 -5.24 -8.21
N GLY A 97 -5.54 -5.95 -7.27
CA GLY A 97 -5.98 -7.33 -7.50
C GLY A 97 -7.09 -7.44 -8.54
N LEU A 98 -7.94 -6.42 -8.65
CA LEU A 98 -9.05 -6.36 -9.61
C LEU A 98 -8.61 -5.86 -11.00
N ASP A 99 -7.76 -4.84 -11.05
CA ASP A 99 -7.18 -4.30 -12.28
C ASP A 99 -5.66 -4.10 -12.14
N PRO A 100 -4.85 -5.14 -12.47
CA PRO A 100 -3.39 -5.07 -12.34
C PRO A 100 -2.72 -4.21 -13.42
N SER A 101 -3.46 -3.71 -14.42
CA SER A 101 -2.90 -2.91 -15.51
C SER A 101 -2.59 -1.46 -15.11
N LYS A 102 -3.10 -1.01 -13.96
CA LYS A 102 -2.96 0.37 -13.48
C LYS A 102 -1.70 0.53 -12.64
N ALA A 103 -0.64 1.06 -13.26
CA ALA A 103 0.60 1.42 -12.56
C ALA A 103 0.37 2.40 -11.39
N GLU A 104 -0.66 3.25 -11.48
CA GLU A 104 -1.02 4.21 -10.42
C GLU A 104 -1.35 3.53 -9.08
N TYR A 105 -1.95 2.33 -9.10
CA TYR A 105 -2.26 1.59 -7.86
C TYR A 105 -0.99 1.12 -7.15
N GLN A 106 0.00 0.67 -7.92
CA GLN A 106 1.30 0.26 -7.37
C GLN A 106 2.05 1.46 -6.79
N ALA A 107 2.00 2.62 -7.45
CA ALA A 107 2.61 3.84 -6.95
C ALA A 107 2.01 4.26 -5.59
N MET A 108 0.68 4.25 -5.46
CA MET A 108 0.03 4.58 -4.19
C MET A 108 0.33 3.56 -3.07
N ILE A 109 0.46 2.28 -3.39
CA ILE A 109 0.92 1.27 -2.41
C ILE A 109 2.35 1.60 -1.93
N ALA A 110 3.25 1.93 -2.85
CA ALA A 110 4.64 2.27 -2.52
C ALA A 110 4.70 3.53 -1.62
N ASP A 111 3.91 4.56 -1.95
CA ASP A 111 3.83 5.78 -1.14
C ASP A 111 3.27 5.52 0.26
N ALA A 112 2.16 4.77 0.36
CA ALA A 112 1.57 4.40 1.65
C ALA A 112 2.53 3.55 2.51
N LEU A 113 3.29 2.64 1.90
CA LEU A 113 4.34 1.88 2.60
C LEU A 113 5.48 2.78 3.08
N ARG A 114 5.95 3.71 2.24
CA ARG A 114 7.00 4.67 2.59
C ARG A 114 6.59 5.53 3.79
N MET A 115 5.37 6.09 3.77
CA MET A 115 4.84 6.86 4.90
C MET A 115 4.72 6.01 6.16
N LYS A 116 4.21 4.78 6.03
CA LYS A 116 4.06 3.87 7.17
C LYS A 116 5.42 3.56 7.79
N GLN A 117 6.41 3.28 6.95
CA GLN A 117 7.77 3.01 7.40
C GLN A 117 8.38 4.24 8.10
N SER A 118 8.15 5.45 7.59
CA SER A 118 8.57 6.67 8.27
C SER A 118 7.96 6.79 9.67
N HIS A 119 6.65 6.54 9.81
CA HIS A 119 5.97 6.55 11.11
C HIS A 119 6.53 5.48 12.07
N ASP A 120 6.77 4.27 11.57
CA ASP A 120 7.34 3.19 12.38
C ASP A 120 8.76 3.56 12.87
N GLN A 121 9.59 4.17 12.01
CA GLN A 121 10.92 4.67 12.37
C GLN A 121 10.84 5.79 13.42
N LEU A 122 9.90 6.72 13.29
CA LEU A 122 9.68 7.78 14.27
C LEU A 122 9.30 7.23 15.66
N GLN A 123 8.43 6.22 15.69
CA GLN A 123 8.04 5.55 16.92
C GLN A 123 9.22 4.78 17.53
N ALA A 124 10.01 4.09 16.72
CA ALA A 124 11.21 3.39 17.16
C ALA A 124 12.23 4.37 17.76
N ALA A 125 12.49 5.50 17.08
CA ALA A 125 13.39 6.55 17.54
C ALA A 125 12.99 7.08 18.93
N THR A 126 11.71 7.38 19.11
CA THR A 126 11.18 7.86 20.40
C THR A 126 11.35 6.83 21.51
N LYS A 127 11.11 5.54 21.22
CA LYS A 127 11.34 4.45 22.19
C LYS A 127 12.83 4.32 22.55
N LEU A 128 13.72 4.37 21.56
CA LEU A 128 15.17 4.29 21.76
C LEU A 128 15.69 5.47 22.58
N GLN A 129 15.18 6.69 22.31
CA GLN A 129 15.52 7.87 23.09
C GLN A 129 15.11 7.70 24.55
N ASN A 130 13.89 7.22 24.83
CA ASN A 130 13.41 6.98 26.19
C ASN A 130 14.22 5.90 26.94
N LEU A 131 14.86 4.99 26.21
CA LEU A 131 15.77 3.99 26.76
C LEU A 131 17.22 4.51 26.93
N GLY A 132 17.48 5.79 26.63
CA GLY A 132 18.82 6.39 26.68
C GLY A 132 19.75 5.97 25.53
N ARG A 133 19.25 5.23 24.54
CA ARG A 133 20.02 4.76 23.37
C ARG A 133 20.06 5.86 22.31
N VAL A 134 20.71 6.97 22.64
CA VAL A 134 20.63 8.24 21.89
C VAL A 134 21.15 8.13 20.45
N GLU A 135 22.26 7.44 20.20
CA GLU A 135 22.78 7.31 18.83
C GLU A 135 21.85 6.51 17.91
N GLU A 136 21.25 5.44 18.42
CA GLU A 136 20.28 4.65 17.66
C GLU A 136 18.97 5.42 17.44
N ALA A 137 18.56 6.24 18.42
CA ALA A 137 17.43 7.14 18.26
C ALA A 137 17.68 8.17 17.16
N LEU A 138 18.86 8.79 17.11
CA LEU A 138 19.25 9.72 16.04
C LEU A 138 19.17 9.06 14.67
N SER A 139 19.76 7.86 14.51
CA SER A 139 19.71 7.14 13.24
C SER A 139 18.27 6.80 12.81
N ALA A 140 17.41 6.41 13.74
CA ALA A 140 16.00 6.14 13.45
C ALA A 140 15.22 7.42 13.09
N TYR A 141 15.49 8.55 13.76
CA TYR A 141 14.90 9.85 13.39
C TYR A 141 15.34 10.29 11.99
N GLU A 142 16.63 10.17 11.66
CA GLU A 142 17.17 10.48 10.33
C GLU A 142 16.48 9.64 9.26
N ARG A 143 16.34 8.32 9.50
CA ARG A 143 15.65 7.44 8.57
C ARG A 143 14.19 7.80 8.38
N ALA A 144 13.50 8.24 9.43
CA ALA A 144 12.12 8.70 9.33
C ALA A 144 12.00 9.92 8.40
N VAL A 145 12.92 10.89 8.50
CA VAL A 145 12.95 12.10 7.66
C VAL A 145 13.36 11.79 6.22
N GLU A 146 14.30 10.88 6.01
CA GLU A 146 14.65 10.41 4.66
C GLU A 146 13.46 9.77 3.95
N LEU A 147 12.68 8.99 4.70
CA LEU A 147 11.49 8.34 4.19
C LEU A 147 10.36 9.34 3.98
N ASP A 148 10.17 10.32 4.87
CA ASP A 148 9.17 11.37 4.76
C ASP A 148 9.71 12.72 5.26
N PRO A 149 10.09 13.62 4.32
CA PRO A 149 10.63 14.93 4.67
C PRO A 149 9.65 15.85 5.42
N THR A 150 8.35 15.51 5.46
CA THR A 150 7.33 16.33 6.14
C THR A 150 7.31 16.13 7.66
N GLN A 151 8.05 15.15 8.18
CA GLN A 151 8.16 14.82 9.61
C GLN A 151 9.00 15.83 10.39
N THR A 152 8.52 17.06 10.48
CA THR A 152 9.20 18.19 11.17
C THR A 152 9.51 17.92 12.64
N GLY A 153 8.68 17.12 13.32
CA GLY A 153 8.94 16.68 14.70
C GLY A 153 10.24 15.87 14.84
N ALA A 154 10.57 15.04 13.86
CA ALA A 154 11.81 14.27 13.86
C ALA A 154 13.04 15.18 13.72
N LEU A 155 12.97 16.19 12.82
CA LEU A 155 14.04 17.17 12.64
C LEU A 155 14.33 17.98 13.92
N ALA A 156 13.29 18.37 14.64
CA ALA A 156 13.44 19.06 15.93
C ALA A 156 14.18 18.19 16.95
N ARG A 157 13.82 16.90 17.05
CA ARG A 157 14.48 15.95 17.94
C ARG A 157 15.93 15.68 17.56
N ILE A 158 16.24 15.52 16.27
CA ILE A 158 17.63 15.38 15.79
C ILE A 158 18.47 16.58 16.23
N THR A 159 17.94 17.79 16.03
CA THR A 159 18.62 19.03 16.38
C THR A 159 18.89 19.15 17.88
N GLU A 160 17.89 18.83 18.70
CA GLU A 160 17.99 18.82 20.17
C GLU A 160 19.05 17.83 20.65
N LEU A 161 18.91 16.55 20.28
CA LEU A 161 19.82 15.47 20.71
C LEU A 161 21.27 15.71 20.26
N THR A 162 21.46 16.24 19.05
CA THR A 162 22.81 16.56 18.54
C THR A 162 23.48 17.68 19.35
N LYS A 163 22.71 18.68 19.82
CA LYS A 163 23.24 19.74 20.69
C LYS A 163 23.66 19.19 22.05
N GLU A 164 22.84 18.34 22.65
CA GLU A 164 23.13 17.70 23.94
C GLU A 164 24.38 16.82 23.88
N GLN A 165 24.53 16.01 22.82
CA GLN A 165 25.75 15.22 22.61
C GLN A 165 27.00 16.08 22.51
N ARG A 166 26.94 17.18 21.76
CA ARG A 166 28.07 18.12 21.62
C ARG A 166 28.41 18.79 22.95
N ALA A 167 27.41 19.18 23.75
CA ALA A 167 27.62 19.76 25.08
C ALA A 167 28.28 18.75 26.03
N THR A 168 27.78 17.52 26.07
CA THR A 168 28.32 16.44 26.92
C THR A 168 29.77 16.12 26.55
N LYS A 169 30.07 16.02 25.24
CA LYS A 169 31.43 15.77 24.76
C LYS A 169 32.41 16.90 25.08
N ARG A 170 31.94 18.16 25.12
CA ARG A 170 32.75 19.31 25.53
C ARG A 170 33.09 19.30 27.02
N ILE A 171 32.20 18.78 27.87
CA ILE A 171 32.41 18.71 29.32
C ILE A 171 33.24 17.47 29.70
N GLY A 172 33.10 16.36 28.97
CA GLY A 172 33.84 15.11 29.22
C GLY A 172 35.21 14.99 28.55
N GLY A 173 35.60 15.95 27.70
CA GLY A 173 36.95 16.03 27.14
C GLY A 173 37.87 16.78 28.11
N SER A 174 38.68 16.03 28.86
CA SER A 174 39.64 16.48 29.88
C SER A 174 40.02 17.97 29.87
N GLU A 175 39.53 18.72 30.86
CA GLU A 175 40.17 19.94 31.36
C GLU A 175 41.34 19.55 32.28
N GLU A 176 42.38 18.91 31.75
CA GLU A 176 43.67 19.07 32.45
C GLU A 176 44.04 20.54 32.28
N PRO A 177 44.22 21.33 33.37
CA PRO A 177 44.70 22.68 33.23
C PRO A 177 46.02 22.57 32.49
N LEU A 178 46.10 23.18 31.30
CA LEU A 178 47.33 23.28 30.54
C LEU A 178 48.31 24.03 31.43
N THR A 179 49.09 23.30 32.24
CA THR A 179 50.10 23.92 33.08
C THR A 179 51.17 24.42 32.12
N LEU A 180 51.09 25.69 31.76
CA LEU A 180 52.18 26.42 31.11
C LEU A 180 53.36 26.40 32.08
N ARG A 181 54.19 25.36 32.00
CA ARG A 181 55.49 25.33 32.66
C ARG A 181 56.40 26.32 31.93
N PHE A 182 56.41 27.56 32.41
CA PHE A 182 57.42 28.53 32.04
C PHE A 182 58.77 28.05 32.55
N GLN A 183 59.55 27.40 31.68
CA GLN A 183 60.95 27.13 31.95
C GLN A 183 61.74 28.43 31.77
N ASN A 184 62.08 29.06 32.90
CA ASN A 184 63.20 29.99 33.11
C ASN A 184 63.60 30.85 31.89
N ALA A 185 62.82 31.88 31.59
CA ALA A 185 63.33 33.02 30.84
C ALA A 185 64.26 33.82 31.78
N LYS A 186 65.58 33.65 31.61
CA LYS A 186 66.58 34.54 32.22
C LYS A 186 66.38 35.95 31.66
N LEU A 187 65.67 36.79 32.39
CA LEU A 187 65.67 38.23 32.13
C LEU A 187 67.02 38.78 32.61
N LYS A 188 67.83 39.21 31.64
CA LYS A 188 69.06 39.97 31.90
C LYS A 188 68.63 41.43 32.02
N GLU A 189 68.65 41.97 33.24
CA GLU A 189 68.49 43.41 33.47
C GLU A 189 69.61 44.16 32.73
N VAL A 190 69.22 45.17 31.95
CA VAL A 190 70.10 46.19 31.37
C VAL A 190 69.50 47.54 31.71
#